data_AF-A0A2E7LU18-F1
#
_entry.id   AF-A0A2E7LU18-F1
#
_cell.length_a   1.000
_cell.length_b   1.000
_cell.length_c   1.000
_cell.angle_alpha   90.00
_cell.angle_beta   90.00
_cell.angle_gamma   90.00
#
_symmetry.space_group_name_H-M   'P 1'
#
loop_
_entity.id
_entity.type
_entity.pdbx_description
1 polymer ?
#
loop_
_entity_poly.entity_id
_entity_poly.type
_entity_poly.pdbx_seq_one_letter_code
_entity_poly.pdbx_strand_id
1 'polypeptide(L)' 'MMEFIDYPQDKIQAKLKQAREFEAKYGANDTSRGWIKWCTDINYRKREWQWRQNIAKWHANKNKI' A
#
# COMPACT_ATOMS: atom_id res chain seq x y z
N MET A 1 16.45 12.23 -7.06
CA MET A 1 15.09 11.94 -6.56
C MET A 1 14.93 10.43 -6.58
N MET A 2 14.44 9.77 -5.53
CA MET A 2 14.07 8.36 -5.69
C MET A 2 12.86 8.31 -6.63
N GLU A 3 12.93 7.48 -7.66
CA GLU A 3 11.79 7.21 -8.53
C GLU A 3 10.76 6.36 -7.78
N PHE A 4 9.47 6.56 -8.08
CA PHE A 4 8.41 5.77 -7.46
C PHE A 4 8.54 4.31 -7.92
N ILE A 5 8.83 3.42 -6.96
CA ILE A 5 8.86 1.97 -7.18
C ILE A 5 7.57 1.41 -6.58
N ASP A 6 6.60 1.07 -7.43
CA ASP A 6 5.37 0.40 -6.99
C ASP A 6 5.64 -1.06 -6.62
N TYR A 7 4.67 -1.70 -5.96
CA TYR A 7 4.70 -3.13 -5.73
C TYR A 7 4.57 -3.90 -7.05
N PRO A 8 5.15 -5.12 -7.15
CA PRO A 8 4.92 -5.98 -8.31
C PRO A 8 3.43 -6.20 -8.54
N GLN A 9 2.99 -5.99 -9.78
CA GLN A 9 1.58 -6.08 -10.16
C GLN A 9 0.96 -7.42 -9.74
N ASP A 10 1.69 -8.50 -9.88
CA ASP A 10 1.26 -9.85 -9.50
C ASP A 10 0.87 -9.96 -8.01
N LYS A 11 1.66 -9.32 -7.13
CA LYS A 11 1.38 -9.27 -5.69
C LYS A 11 0.16 -8.43 -5.37
N ILE A 12 -0.04 -7.33 -6.09
CA ILE A 12 -1.23 -6.47 -5.94
C ILE A 12 -2.48 -7.24 -6.34
N GLN A 13 -2.44 -7.95 -7.47
CA GLN A 13 -3.56 -8.77 -7.95
C GLN A 13 -3.87 -9.94 -7.01
N ALA A 14 -2.84 -10.64 -6.50
CA ALA A 14 -3.02 -11.71 -5.52
C ALA A 14 -3.69 -11.18 -4.24
N LYS A 15 -3.30 -10.01 -3.76
CA LYS A 15 -3.90 -9.36 -2.58
C LYS A 15 -5.33 -8.92 -2.83
N LEU A 16 -5.61 -8.37 -4.02
CA LEU A 16 -6.96 -7.99 -4.44
C LEU A 16 -7.89 -9.21 -4.47
N LYS A 17 -7.42 -10.32 -5.04
CA LYS A 17 -8.16 -11.59 -5.08
C LYS A 17 -8.46 -12.07 -3.66
N GLN A 18 -7.45 -12.12 -2.79
CA GLN A 18 -7.62 -12.52 -1.39
C GLN A 18 -8.66 -11.65 -0.66
N ALA A 19 -8.62 -10.33 -0.86
CA ALA A 19 -9.56 -9.41 -0.22
C ALA A 19 -11.00 -9.63 -0.71
N ARG A 20 -11.19 -9.88 -2.01
CA ARG A 20 -12.49 -10.21 -2.61
C ARG A 20 -13.02 -11.56 -2.15
N GLU A 21 -12.17 -12.58 -2.10
CA GLU A 21 -12.52 -13.91 -1.57
C GLU A 21 -12.89 -13.84 -0.09
N PHE A 22 -12.22 -13.00 0.68
CA PHE A 22 -12.57 -12.75 2.08
C PHE A 22 -13.96 -12.11 2.21
N GLU A 23 -14.26 -11.06 1.43
CA GLU A 23 -15.60 -10.43 1.43
C GLU A 23 -16.70 -11.41 1.01
N ALA A 24 -16.43 -12.25 0.01
CA ALA A 24 -17.38 -13.25 -0.45
C ALA A 24 -17.67 -14.31 0.62
N LYS A 25 -16.67 -14.67 1.44
CA LYS A 25 -16.80 -15.71 2.47
C LYS A 25 -17.37 -15.21 3.79
N TYR A 26 -16.98 -14.02 4.23
CA TYR A 26 -17.30 -13.49 5.57
C TYR A 26 -18.22 -12.26 5.54
N GLY A 27 -18.57 -11.77 4.35
CA GLY A 27 -19.29 -10.52 4.18
C GLY A 27 -18.37 -9.31 4.09
N ALA A 28 -18.91 -8.19 3.63
CA ALA A 28 -18.17 -6.95 3.49
C ALA A 28 -17.71 -6.44 4.86
N ASN A 29 -16.42 -6.15 5.02
CA ASN A 29 -15.89 -5.47 6.19
C ASN A 29 -15.07 -4.24 5.77
N ASP A 30 -14.85 -3.33 6.73
CA ASP A 30 -14.16 -2.07 6.42
C ASP A 30 -12.70 -2.30 6.01
N THR A 31 -12.06 -3.31 6.62
CA THR A 31 -10.68 -3.72 6.36
C THR A 31 -10.48 -4.18 4.91
N SER A 32 -11.35 -5.06 4.40
CA SER A 32 -11.30 -5.61 3.04
C SER A 32 -11.57 -4.54 2.02
N ARG A 33 -12.53 -3.64 2.30
CA ARG A 33 -12.79 -2.46 1.48
C ARG A 33 -11.56 -1.57 1.37
N GLY A 34 -10.86 -1.36 2.49
CA GLY A 34 -9.58 -0.65 2.54
C GLY A 34 -8.51 -1.33 1.67
N TRP A 35 -8.37 -2.65 1.77
CA TRP A 35 -7.43 -3.43 0.95
C TRP A 35 -7.76 -3.40 -0.54
N ILE A 36 -9.05 -3.51 -0.91
CA ILE A 36 -9.50 -3.43 -2.30
C ILE A 36 -9.14 -2.04 -2.85
N LYS A 37 -9.49 -0.97 -2.13
CA LYS A 37 -9.17 0.40 -2.52
C LYS A 37 -7.66 0.61 -2.70
N TRP A 38 -6.86 0.09 -1.77
CA TRP A 38 -5.40 0.15 -1.83
C TRP A 38 -4.83 -0.56 -3.06
N CYS A 39 -5.41 -1.72 -3.43
CA CYS A 39 -5.00 -2.47 -4.61
C CYS A 39 -5.44 -1.80 -5.92
N THR A 40 -6.57 -1.10 -5.94
CA THR A 40 -7.10 -0.45 -7.15
C THR A 40 -6.58 0.97 -7.40
N ASP A 41 -6.10 1.67 -6.37
CA ASP A 41 -5.70 3.08 -6.46
C ASP A 41 -4.17 3.24 -6.43
N ILE A 42 -3.58 3.43 -7.62
CA ILE A 42 -2.14 3.67 -7.77
C ILE A 42 -1.68 4.99 -7.14
N ASN A 43 -2.53 6.02 -7.14
CA ASN A 43 -2.20 7.32 -6.55
C ASN A 43 -2.16 7.23 -5.02
N TYR A 44 -3.00 6.38 -4.44
CA TYR A 44 -2.93 6.05 -3.02
C TYR A 44 -1.59 5.41 -2.66
N ARG A 45 -1.17 4.37 -3.41
CA ARG A 45 0.14 3.71 -3.19
C ARG A 45 1.32 4.65 -3.39
N LYS A 46 1.25 5.54 -4.38
CA LYS A 46 2.28 6.57 -4.61
C LYS A 46 2.45 7.52 -3.42
N ARG A 47 1.33 7.99 -2.83
CA ARG A 47 1.37 8.85 -1.63
C ARG A 47 1.97 8.11 -0.43
N GLU A 48 1.58 6.86 -0.22
CA GLU A 48 2.13 6.02 0.85
C GLU A 48 3.64 5.81 0.68
N TRP A 49 4.09 5.52 -0.54
CA TRP A 49 5.51 5.37 -0.84
C TRP A 49 6.30 6.66 -0.56
N GLN A 50 5.79 7.82 -1.01
CA GLN A 50 6.43 9.12 -0.74
C GLN A 50 6.50 9.42 0.77
N TRP A 51 5.43 9.12 1.51
CA TRP A 51 5.40 9.29 2.96
C TRP A 51 6.45 8.42 3.65
N ARG A 52 6.59 7.14 3.26
CA ARG A 52 7.64 6.24 3.79
C ARG A 52 9.04 6.76 3.51
N GLN A 53 9.29 7.30 2.32
CA GLN A 53 10.58 7.91 1.99
C GLN A 53 10.88 9.13 2.85
N ASN A 54 9.88 9.97 3.14
CA ASN A 54 10.05 11.14 4.00
C ASN A 54 10.33 10.75 5.45
N ILE A 55 9.67 9.70 5.96
CA ILE A 55 9.96 9.14 7.29
C ILE A 55 11.37 8.57 7.35
N ALA A 56 11.78 7.78 6.35
CA ALA A 56 13.14 7.22 6.30
C ALA A 56 14.20 8.33 6.32
N LYS A 57 13.99 9.42 5.56
CA LYS A 57 14.87 10.61 5.60
C LYS A 57 14.88 11.28 6.97
N TRP A 58 13.71 11.42 7.61
CA TRP A 58 13.61 12.03 8.94
C TRP A 58 14.40 11.21 9.98
N HIS A 59 14.24 9.89 10.01
CA HIS A 59 15.00 9.01 10.89
C HIS A 59 16.51 9.03 10.58
N ALA A 60 16.89 9.03 9.31
CA ALA A 60 18.29 9.12 8.90
C ALA A 60 18.95 10.44 9.34
N ASN A 61 18.21 11.55 9.35
CA ASN A 61 18.70 12.83 9.85
C ASN A 61 18.77 12.88 11.38
N LYS A 62 17.83 12.25 12.08
CA LYS A 62 17.81 12.19 13.55
C LYS A 62 18.99 11.39 14.12
N ASN A 63 19.49 10.40 13.39
CA ASN A 63 20.66 9.60 13.78
C ASN A 63 22.01 10.24 13.43
N LYS A 64 22.03 11.45 12.84
CA LYS A 64 23.24 12.20 12.46
C LYS A 64 23.54 13.39 13.39
N ILE A 65 22.70 13.63 14.39
CA ILE A 65 22.85 14.65 15.44
C ILE A 65 23.17 13.91 16.74
#